data_AF-A0A1C3WR27-F1
#
_entry.id   AF-A0A1C3WR27-F1
#
_cell.length_a   1.000
_cell.length_b   1.000
_cell.length_c   1.000
_cell.angle_alpha   90.00
_cell.angle_beta   90.00
_cell.angle_gamma   90.00
#
_symmetry.space_group_name_H-M   'P 1'
#
loop_
_entity.id
_entity.type
_entity.pdbx_description
1 polymer ?
#
loop_
_entity_poly.entity_id
_entity_poly.type
_entity_poly.pdbx_seq_one_letter_code
_entity_poly.pdbx_strand_id
1 'polypeptide(L)'
;MLADWNEDAVKAAADNLTAQGHKAIAIRCDVADDADVEAMVARTVEAFGRLDAACNNAGVQNVLAETAETTREDYDRVMGINLRGEWSCMKFELQQMRKQGGGVSSIARHSVDLSAARNAASITPPSMACLAATPRAR
;
A
#
# COMPACT_ATOMS: atom_id res chain seq x y z
N MET A 1 6.41 5.97 6.18
CA MET A 1 5.03 6.50 6.10
C MET A 1 4.07 5.32 6.09
N LEU A 2 2.85 5.52 6.57
CA LEU A 2 1.78 4.53 6.48
C LEU A 2 0.70 5.12 5.58
N ALA A 3 0.19 4.30 4.65
CA ALA A 3 -0.89 4.70 3.77
C ALA A 3 -2.03 3.67 3.81
N ASP A 4 -3.26 4.16 3.92
CA ASP A 4 -4.47 3.33 3.94
C ASP A 4 -5.66 4.15 3.44
N TRP A 5 -6.67 3.48 2.88
CA TRP A 5 -7.92 4.13 2.51
C TRP A 5 -8.73 4.52 3.76
N ASN A 6 -8.56 3.77 4.85
CA ASN A 6 -9.16 4.06 6.16
C ASN A 6 -8.27 5.04 6.94
N GLU A 7 -8.69 6.31 6.92
CA GLU A 7 -7.96 7.41 7.54
C GLU A 7 -7.76 7.25 9.06
N ASP A 8 -8.77 6.75 9.77
CA ASP A 8 -8.69 6.58 11.23
C ASP A 8 -7.72 5.46 11.60
N ALA A 9 -7.75 4.34 10.86
CA ALA A 9 -6.86 3.22 11.09
C ALA A 9 -5.38 3.61 10.85
N VAL A 10 -5.09 4.33 9.76
CA VAL A 10 -3.71 4.74 9.45
C VAL A 10 -3.19 5.80 10.42
N LYS A 11 -4.05 6.71 10.88
CA LYS A 11 -3.72 7.67 11.95
C LYS A 11 -3.37 6.95 13.24
N ALA A 12 -4.24 6.05 13.70
CA ALA A 12 -3.99 5.29 14.93
C ALA A 12 -2.68 4.47 14.86
N ALA A 13 -2.37 3.86 13.71
CA ALA A 13 -1.12 3.13 13.52
C ALA A 13 0.11 4.04 13.52
N ALA A 14 0.05 5.21 12.88
CA ALA A 14 1.14 6.18 12.89
C ALA A 14 1.36 6.79 14.29
N ASP A 15 0.28 7.10 15.00
CA ASP A 15 0.33 7.61 16.38
C ASP A 15 0.97 6.58 17.31
N ASN A 16 0.66 5.30 17.13
CA ASN A 16 1.32 4.23 17.88
C ASN A 16 2.83 4.17 17.63
N LEU A 17 3.27 4.28 16.37
CA LEU A 17 4.70 4.32 16.02
C LEU A 17 5.40 5.57 16.56
N THR A 18 4.75 6.74 16.51
CA THR A 18 5.32 7.97 17.04
C THR A 18 5.42 7.95 18.56
N ALA A 19 4.45 7.36 19.26
CA ALA A 19 4.50 7.13 20.70
C ALA A 19 5.67 6.21 21.11
N GLN A 20 6.11 5.31 20.22
CA GLN A 20 7.31 4.48 20.40
C GLN A 20 8.63 5.22 20.04
N GLY A 21 8.56 6.49 19.64
CA GLY A 21 9.72 7.32 19.28
C GLY A 21 10.16 7.20 17.82
N HIS A 22 9.39 6.53 16.96
CA HIS A 22 9.68 6.48 15.53
C HIS A 22 9.15 7.72 14.80
N LYS A 23 9.81 8.09 13.68
CA LYS A 23 9.26 9.12 12.78
C LYS A 23 8.27 8.46 11.81
N ALA A 24 6.98 8.71 11.99
CA ALA A 24 5.91 8.21 11.13
C ALA A 24 4.95 9.35 10.74
N ILE A 25 4.36 9.23 9.56
CA ILE A 25 3.23 10.05 9.10
C ILE A 25 2.15 9.13 8.56
N ALA A 26 0.90 9.51 8.77
CA ALA A 26 -0.27 8.86 8.20
C ALA A 26 -0.73 9.59 6.94
N ILE A 27 -1.02 8.84 5.87
CA ILE A 27 -1.57 9.35 4.62
C ILE A 27 -2.81 8.53 4.28
N ARG A 28 -3.97 9.19 4.17
CA ARG A 28 -5.11 8.56 3.52
C ARG A 28 -4.80 8.44 2.02
N CYS A 29 -4.94 7.24 1.46
CA CYS A 29 -4.68 6.98 0.05
C CYS A 29 -5.59 5.86 -0.46
N ASP A 30 -6.38 6.12 -1.50
CA ASP A 30 -6.99 5.07 -2.31
C ASP A 30 -6.04 4.68 -3.45
N VAL A 31 -5.44 3.50 -3.34
CA VAL A 31 -4.50 3.01 -4.38
C VAL A 31 -5.16 2.79 -5.74
N ALA A 32 -6.50 2.69 -5.80
CA ALA A 32 -7.21 2.58 -7.07
C ALA A 32 -7.23 3.89 -7.87
N ASP A 33 -6.87 5.03 -7.25
CA ASP A 33 -6.76 6.35 -7.86
C ASP A 33 -5.28 6.76 -8.03
N ASP A 34 -4.85 6.92 -9.28
CA ASP A 34 -3.49 7.30 -9.63
C ASP A 34 -3.06 8.65 -9.00
N ALA A 35 -3.99 9.61 -8.85
CA ALA A 35 -3.69 10.92 -8.30
C ALA A 35 -3.40 10.84 -6.80
N ASP A 36 -4.14 10.01 -6.07
CA ASP A 36 -3.92 9.74 -4.65
C ASP A 36 -2.55 9.09 -4.44
N VAL A 37 -2.18 8.12 -5.28
CA VAL A 37 -0.88 7.45 -5.22
C VAL A 37 0.27 8.41 -5.51
N GLU A 38 0.16 9.25 -6.55
CA GLU A 38 1.17 10.25 -6.87
C GLU A 38 1.36 11.24 -5.70
N ALA A 39 0.25 11.74 -5.15
CA ALA A 39 0.26 12.64 -3.99
C ALA A 39 0.86 11.97 -2.75
N MET A 40 0.57 10.69 -2.52
CA MET A 40 1.14 9.92 -1.42
C MET A 40 2.67 9.82 -1.52
N VAL A 41 3.22 9.54 -2.70
CA VAL A 41 4.68 9.52 -2.93
C VAL A 41 5.27 10.91 -2.72
N ALA A 42 4.64 11.96 -3.26
CA ALA A 42 5.10 13.34 -3.11
C ALA A 42 5.16 13.77 -1.63
N ARG A 43 4.10 13.52 -0.86
CA ARG A 43 4.04 13.81 0.59
C ARG A 43 5.08 13.02 1.40
N THR A 44 5.38 11.80 0.97
CA THR A 44 6.44 11.00 1.59
C THR A 44 7.80 11.65 1.38
N VAL A 45 8.10 12.08 0.16
CA VAL A 45 9.35 12.78 -0.15
C VAL A 45 9.43 14.13 0.56
N GLU A 46 8.33 14.88 0.67
CA GLU A 46 8.28 16.13 1.41
C GLU A 46 8.64 15.93 2.90
N ALA A 47 8.08 14.90 3.54
CA ALA A 47 8.27 14.66 4.97
C ALA A 47 9.62 14.01 5.32
N PHE A 48 10.17 13.16 4.44
CA PHE A 48 11.37 12.35 4.70
C PHE A 48 12.57 12.69 3.81
N GLY A 49 12.38 13.50 2.78
CA GLY A 49 13.39 13.91 1.80
C GLY A 49 13.62 12.91 0.65
N ARG A 50 13.21 11.64 0.81
CA ARG A 50 13.43 10.56 -0.16
C ARG A 50 12.51 9.37 0.10
N LEU A 51 12.46 8.44 -0.86
CA LEU A 51 11.78 7.14 -0.74
C LEU A 51 12.77 6.00 -1.00
N ASP A 52 13.18 5.28 0.05
CA ASP A 52 14.18 4.21 -0.08
C ASP A 52 13.60 2.82 -0.28
N ALA A 53 12.49 2.53 0.39
CA ALA A 53 11.80 1.27 0.27
C ALA A 53 10.28 1.45 0.28
N ALA A 54 9.61 0.65 -0.54
CA ALA A 54 8.16 0.55 -0.60
C ALA A 54 7.70 -0.90 -0.49
N CYS A 55 6.67 -1.12 0.32
CA CYS A 55 5.97 -2.40 0.42
C CYS A 55 4.50 -2.20 0.05
N ASN A 56 4.17 -2.57 -1.18
CA ASN A 56 2.84 -2.50 -1.74
C ASN A 56 2.01 -3.67 -1.19
N ASN A 57 1.15 -3.36 -0.21
CA ASN A 57 0.34 -4.34 0.48
C ASN A 57 -1.16 -4.13 0.29
N ALA A 58 -1.66 -2.95 -0.08
CA ALA A 58 -3.10 -2.69 -0.20
C ALA A 58 -3.81 -3.76 -1.06
N GLY A 59 -4.96 -4.25 -0.60
CA GLY A 59 -5.67 -5.31 -1.30
C GLY A 59 -7.00 -5.67 -0.65
N VAL A 60 -7.95 -6.08 -1.48
CA VAL A 60 -9.28 -6.52 -1.07
C VAL A 60 -9.61 -7.88 -1.67
N GLN A 61 -10.43 -8.65 -0.97
CA GLN A 61 -11.06 -9.84 -1.55
C GLN A 61 -12.45 -9.48 -2.07
N ASN A 62 -12.93 -10.26 -3.03
CA ASN A 62 -14.34 -10.23 -3.35
C ASN A 62 -15.15 -11.03 -2.33
N VAL A 63 -16.47 -10.82 -2.32
CA VAL A 63 -17.38 -11.78 -1.68
C VAL A 63 -17.16 -13.14 -2.33
N LEU A 64 -17.08 -14.19 -1.50
CA LEU A 64 -16.91 -15.55 -1.99
C LEU A 64 -18.16 -15.96 -2.78
N ALA A 65 -18.02 -16.06 -4.10
CA ALA A 65 -19.08 -16.46 -5.02
C ALA A 65 -18.46 -17.30 -6.14
N GLU A 66 -19.29 -18.13 -6.79
CA GLU A 66 -18.87 -18.77 -8.04
C GLU A 66 -18.58 -17.71 -9.09
N THR A 67 -17.54 -17.91 -9.92
CA THR A 67 -17.14 -16.90 -10.92
C THR A 67 -18.29 -16.49 -11.85
N ALA A 68 -19.18 -17.43 -12.20
CA ALA A 68 -20.35 -17.16 -13.05
C ALA A 68 -21.37 -16.21 -12.39
N GLU A 69 -21.35 -16.10 -11.07
CA GLU A 69 -22.25 -15.27 -10.25
C GLU A 69 -21.58 -13.96 -9.80
N THR A 70 -20.30 -13.76 -10.13
CA THR A 70 -19.61 -12.50 -9.83
C THR A 70 -20.00 -11.40 -10.79
N THR A 71 -20.20 -10.19 -10.26
CA THR A 71 -20.50 -9.02 -11.08
C THR A 71 -19.25 -8.46 -11.75
N ARG A 72 -19.45 -7.74 -12.85
CA ARG A 72 -18.36 -7.03 -13.51
C ARG A 72 -17.78 -5.95 -12.60
N GLU A 73 -18.65 -5.28 -11.85
CA GLU A 73 -18.33 -4.21 -10.91
C GLU A 73 -17.41 -4.72 -9.80
N ASP A 74 -17.69 -5.91 -9.25
CA ASP A 74 -16.85 -6.53 -8.24
C ASP A 74 -15.47 -6.90 -8.78
N TYR A 75 -15.43 -7.46 -10.00
CA TYR A 75 -14.16 -7.76 -10.67
C TYR A 75 -13.35 -6.49 -10.87
N ASP A 76 -13.95 -5.44 -11.45
CA ASP A 76 -13.27 -4.18 -11.73
C ASP A 76 -12.80 -3.49 -10.44
N ARG A 77 -13.55 -3.59 -9.35
CA ARG A 77 -13.14 -3.11 -8.03
C ARG A 77 -11.90 -3.84 -7.52
N VAL A 78 -11.92 -5.18 -7.51
CA VAL A 78 -10.79 -5.99 -7.04
C VAL A 78 -9.56 -5.75 -7.91
N MET A 79 -9.72 -5.73 -9.23
CA MET A 79 -8.62 -5.48 -10.16
C MET A 79 -8.08 -4.05 -10.06
N GLY A 80 -8.98 -3.09 -9.84
CA GLY A 80 -8.62 -1.69 -9.63
C GLY A 80 -7.72 -1.48 -8.42
N ILE A 81 -8.01 -2.17 -7.31
CA ILE A 81 -7.23 -2.06 -6.08
C ILE A 81 -5.98 -2.96 -6.15
N ASN A 82 -6.16 -4.25 -6.43
CA ASN A 82 -5.11 -5.24 -6.23
C ASN A 82 -4.08 -5.29 -7.36
N LEU A 83 -4.46 -4.94 -8.59
CA LEU A 83 -3.54 -5.01 -9.73
C LEU A 83 -3.18 -3.62 -10.25
N ARG A 84 -4.19 -2.83 -10.63
CA ARG A 84 -3.93 -1.47 -11.12
C ARG A 84 -3.30 -0.62 -10.03
N GLY A 85 -3.84 -0.65 -8.81
CA GLY A 85 -3.30 0.15 -7.71
C GLY A 85 -1.85 -0.20 -7.36
N GLU A 86 -1.50 -1.48 -7.36
CA GLU A 86 -0.12 -1.93 -7.18
C GLU A 86 0.80 -1.42 -8.30
N TRP A 87 0.36 -1.54 -9.56
CA TRP A 87 1.09 -1.00 -10.70
C TRP A 87 1.28 0.52 -10.59
N SER A 88 0.25 1.26 -10.17
CA SER A 88 0.31 2.72 -9.98
C SER A 88 1.30 3.09 -8.89
N CYS A 89 1.32 2.36 -7.76
CA CYS A 89 2.33 2.56 -6.71
C CYS A 89 3.73 2.38 -7.27
N MET A 90 4.02 1.23 -7.88
CA MET A 90 5.33 0.96 -8.48
C MET A 90 5.73 2.03 -9.50
N LYS A 91 4.80 2.49 -10.35
CA LYS A 91 5.06 3.53 -11.34
C LYS A 91 5.61 4.80 -10.71
N PHE A 92 4.90 5.35 -9.71
CA PHE A 92 5.31 6.62 -9.08
C PHE A 92 6.50 6.46 -8.14
N GLU A 93 6.56 5.35 -7.40
CA GLU A 93 7.68 5.01 -6.53
C GLU A 93 8.99 4.88 -7.33
N LEU A 94 8.97 4.11 -8.43
CA LEU A 94 10.14 3.92 -9.28
C LEU A 94 10.54 5.21 -10.01
N GLN A 95 9.58 6.05 -10.41
CA GLN A 95 9.89 7.38 -10.93
C GLN A 95 10.65 8.22 -9.91
N GLN A 96 10.21 8.23 -8.65
CA GLN A 96 10.92 8.94 -7.58
C GLN A 96 12.29 8.31 -7.29
N MET A 97 12.37 6.98 -7.14
CA MET A 97 13.63 6.25 -6.87
C MET A 97 14.67 6.48 -7.96
N ARG A 98 14.25 6.59 -9.23
CA ARG A 98 15.15 6.97 -10.35
C ARG A 98 15.71 8.39 -10.20
N LYS A 99 14.89 9.37 -9.81
CA LYS A 99 15.33 10.77 -9.61
C LYS A 99 16.41 10.88 -8.52
N GLN A 100 16.32 10.07 -7.48
CA GLN A 100 17.26 10.09 -6.35
C GLN A 100 18.43 9.08 -6.45
N GLY A 101 18.50 8.29 -7.54
CA GLY A 101 19.60 7.34 -7.78
C GLY A 101 19.53 6.01 -7.02
N GLY A 102 18.34 5.58 -6.57
CA GLY A 102 18.16 4.25 -5.99
C GLY A 102 16.98 4.13 -5.01
N GLY A 103 16.55 2.89 -4.79
CA GLY A 103 15.49 2.46 -3.88
C GLY A 103 14.97 1.07 -4.27
N VAL A 104 14.14 0.46 -3.42
CA VAL A 104 13.54 -0.85 -3.66
C VAL A 104 12.02 -0.75 -3.55
N SER A 105 11.31 -1.18 -4.59
CA SER A 105 9.86 -1.35 -4.54
C SER A 105 9.53 -2.84 -4.53
N SER A 106 8.66 -3.25 -3.61
CA SER A 106 8.30 -4.66 -3.41
C SER A 106 6.80 -4.83 -3.25
N ILE A 107 6.33 -6.02 -3.61
CA ILE A 107 4.94 -6.44 -3.50
C ILE A 107 4.87 -7.41 -2.32
N ALA A 108 3.95 -7.16 -1.38
CA ALA A 108 3.85 -7.95 -0.15
C ALA A 108 2.90 -9.15 -0.26
N ARG A 109 2.00 -9.20 -1.24
CA ARG A 109 0.97 -10.26 -1.36
C ARG A 109 0.99 -10.98 -2.69
N HIS A 110 1.40 -12.25 -2.71
CA HIS A 110 1.11 -13.21 -3.78
C HIS A 110 0.68 -14.61 -3.25
N SER A 111 0.29 -14.75 -1.97
CA SER A 111 -0.31 -16.00 -1.50
C SER A 111 -1.78 -16.06 -1.92
N VAL A 112 -2.04 -16.66 -3.09
CA VAL A 112 -3.32 -17.34 -3.32
C VAL A 112 -3.31 -18.56 -2.42
N ASP A 113 -4.02 -18.51 -1.31
CA ASP A 113 -4.23 -19.70 -0.51
C ASP A 113 -5.21 -20.63 -1.26
N LEU A 114 -4.67 -21.66 -1.92
CA LEU A 114 -5.45 -22.72 -2.57
C LEU A 114 -6.37 -23.46 -1.58
N SER A 115 -6.11 -23.38 -0.27
CA SER A 115 -6.95 -23.95 0.78
C SER A 115 -8.04 -22.99 1.29
N ALA A 116 -7.94 -21.68 1.02
CA ALA A 116 -8.97 -20.68 1.34
C ALA A 116 -10.23 -20.81 0.47
N ALA A 117 -10.23 -21.68 -0.55
CA ALA A 117 -11.46 -22.16 -1.18
C ALA A 117 -12.38 -22.93 -0.20
N ARG A 118 -11.94 -23.24 1.04
CA ARG A 118 -12.74 -24.01 2.00
C ARG A 118 -12.93 -23.43 3.41
N ASN A 119 -12.22 -22.42 3.88
CA ASN A 119 -12.55 -21.69 5.12
C ASN A 119 -11.61 -20.49 5.34
N ALA A 120 -12.17 -19.28 5.36
CA ALA A 120 -11.41 -18.04 5.55
C ALA A 120 -11.27 -17.71 7.04
N ALA A 121 -10.03 -17.64 7.56
CA ALA A 121 -9.74 -16.96 8.81
C ALA A 121 -8.38 -16.24 8.73
N SER A 122 -8.42 -14.95 9.05
CA SER A 122 -7.32 -13.99 9.26
C SER A 122 -6.54 -13.52 8.03
N ILE A 123 -6.96 -12.38 7.48
CA ILE A 123 -6.12 -11.50 6.65
C ILE A 123 -5.85 -10.24 7.46
N THR A 124 -4.58 -9.98 7.75
CA THR A 124 -4.08 -8.73 8.34
C THR A 124 -4.68 -7.53 7.59
N PRO A 125 -5.15 -6.47 8.29
CA PRO A 125 -5.81 -5.33 7.64
C PRO A 125 -4.92 -4.75 6.52
N PRO A 126 -5.52 -4.29 5.41
CA PRO A 126 -4.79 -3.88 4.21
C PRO A 126 -4.14 -2.51 4.35
N SER A 127 -3.14 -2.38 5.21
CA SER A 127 -2.33 -1.17 5.30
C SER A 127 -1.09 -1.27 4.41
N MET A 128 -0.82 -0.24 3.61
CA MET A 128 0.44 -0.09 2.90
C MET A 128 1.48 0.46 3.86
N ALA A 129 2.63 -0.22 3.97
CA ALA A 129 3.75 0.23 4.77
C ALA A 129 4.91 0.61 3.85
N CYS A 130 5.22 1.90 3.76
CA CYS A 130 6.42 2.37 3.08
C CYS A 130 7.49 2.70 4.12
N LEU A 131 8.58 1.92 4.11
CA LEU A 131 9.73 2.13 4.99
C LEU A 131 10.69 3.13 4.35
N ALA A 132 10.50 4.42 4.64
CA ALA A 132 11.51 5.43 4.32
C ALA A 132 12.71 5.21 5.24
N ALA A 133 13.92 5.00 4.68
CA ALA A 133 15.10 4.71 5.47
C ALA A 133 15.57 5.95 6.23
N THR A 134 15.99 5.69 7.46
CA THR A 134 16.74 6.57 8.36
C THR A 134 17.95 7.20 7.67
N PRO A 135 18.43 8.37 8.15
CA PRO A 135 19.62 9.01 7.59
C PRO A 135 20.77 8.01 7.57
N ARG A 136 21.40 7.80 6.41
CA ARG A 136 22.67 7.08 6.34
C ARG A 136 23.65 7.83 7.25
N ALA A 137 24.09 7.20 8.34
CA ALA A 137 25.28 7.64 9.05
C ALA A 137 26.43 7.65 8.02
N ARG A 138 27.05 8.82 7.85
CA ARG A 138 28.30 8.94 7.11
C ARG A 138 29.44 8.33 7.90
#